data_AF-A0AAW2GP03-F1
#
_entry.id   AF-A0AAW2GP03-F1
#
_cell.length_a   1.000
_cell.length_b   1.000
_cell.length_c   1.000
_cell.angle_alpha   90.00
_cell.angle_beta   90.00
_cell.angle_gamma   90.00
#
_symmetry.space_group_name_H-M   'P 1'
#
loop_
_entity.id
_entity.type
_entity.pdbx_description
1 polymer ?
#
loop_
_entity_poly.entity_id
_entity_poly.type
_entity_poly.pdbx_seq_one_letter_code
_entity_poly.pdbx_strand_id
1 'polypeptide(L)'
;MFFLNYKTIFYDLVIYLQFIFILFILIRLVYKYILVILILIELIVVNISLLLFLLISLVEIEFYLIYYLVFSVCEGVLGLRLLVVNIRYYGRGRYSLILIILRV
;
A
#
# COMPACT_ATOMS: atom_id res chain seq x y z
N MET A 1 -7.27 -0.60 34.23
CA MET A 1 -7.90 -0.37 32.91
C MET A 1 -6.88 -0.03 31.83
N PHE A 2 -6.00 0.96 32.04
CA PHE A 2 -4.89 1.29 31.12
C PHE A 2 -3.98 0.11 30.73
N PHE A 3 -3.62 -0.76 31.69
CA PHE A 3 -2.75 -1.92 31.43
C PHE A 3 -3.41 -3.00 30.55
N LEU A 4 -4.74 -3.14 30.64
CA LEU A 4 -5.51 -4.06 29.79
C LEU A 4 -5.62 -3.52 28.36
N ASN A 5 -5.79 -2.21 28.20
CA ASN A 5 -5.72 -1.56 26.89
C ASN A 5 -4.32 -1.72 26.26
N TYR A 6 -3.24 -1.55 27.02
CA TYR A 6 -1.90 -1.73 26.47
C TYR A 6 -1.64 -3.17 26.01
N LYS A 7 -2.08 -4.17 26.78
CA LYS A 7 -1.98 -5.58 26.36
C LYS A 7 -2.78 -5.87 25.10
N THR A 8 -4.03 -5.39 25.01
CA THR A 8 -4.89 -5.62 23.81
C THR A 8 -4.29 -4.96 22.57
N ILE A 9 -3.83 -3.72 22.68
CA ILE A 9 -3.12 -3.01 21.60
C ILE A 9 -1.87 -3.78 21.15
N PHE A 10 -1.13 -4.38 22.09
CA PHE A 10 0.05 -5.19 21.75
C PHE A 10 -0.33 -6.46 20.96
N TYR A 11 -1.42 -7.14 21.32
CA TYR A 11 -1.91 -8.30 20.56
C TYR A 11 -2.37 -7.91 19.15
N ASP A 12 -3.11 -6.82 19.01
CA ASP A 12 -3.56 -6.33 17.70
C ASP A 12 -2.35 -6.01 16.81
N LEU A 13 -1.33 -5.35 17.36
CA LEU A 13 -0.10 -5.00 16.63
C LEU A 13 0.65 -6.25 16.13
N VAL A 14 0.74 -7.30 16.96
CA VAL A 14 1.36 -8.58 16.56
C VAL A 14 0.60 -9.24 15.40
N ILE A 15 -0.73 -9.20 15.41
CA ILE A 15 -1.57 -9.76 14.34
C ILE A 15 -1.33 -9.00 13.02
N TYR A 16 -1.34 -7.67 13.05
CA TYR A 16 -1.09 -6.86 11.84
C TYR A 16 0.33 -7.07 11.28
N LEU A 17 1.35 -7.20 12.14
CA LEU A 17 2.71 -7.51 11.70
C LEU A 17 2.80 -8.88 11.01
N GLN A 18 2.12 -9.91 11.56
CA GLN A 18 2.07 -11.23 10.93
C GLN A 18 1.38 -11.17 9.57
N PHE A 19 0.30 -10.41 9.44
CA PHE A 19 -0.41 -10.24 8.17
C PHE A 19 0.46 -9.60 7.09
N ILE A 20 1.19 -8.54 7.44
CA ILE A 20 2.12 -7.85 6.53
C ILE A 20 3.21 -8.83 6.04
N PHE A 21 3.76 -9.66 6.92
CA PHE A 21 4.78 -10.64 6.55
C PHE A 21 4.25 -11.66 5.52
N ILE A 22 3.02 -12.14 5.70
CA ILE A 22 2.36 -13.05 4.76
C ILE A 22 2.15 -12.37 3.40
N LEU A 23 1.70 -11.11 3.39
CA LEU A 23 1.52 -10.34 2.15
C LEU A 23 2.82 -10.15 1.37
N PHE A 24 3.94 -9.87 2.05
CA PHE A 24 5.24 -9.76 1.39
C PHE A 24 5.69 -11.07 0.75
N ILE A 25 5.41 -12.21 1.39
CA ILE A 25 5.68 -13.53 0.80
C ILE A 25 4.81 -13.75 -0.45
N LEU A 26 3.52 -13.38 -0.40
CA LEU A 26 2.60 -13.51 -1.53
C LEU A 26 3.04 -12.68 -2.74
N ILE A 27 3.50 -11.44 -2.53
CA ILE A 27 4.01 -10.59 -3.62
C ILE A 27 5.16 -11.26 -4.35
N ARG A 28 6.07 -11.91 -3.62
CA ARG A 28 7.20 -12.63 -4.20
C ARG A 28 6.75 -13.80 -5.08
N LEU A 29 5.64 -14.46 -4.75
CA LEU A 29 5.12 -15.59 -5.51
C LEU A 29 4.37 -15.16 -6.78
N VAL A 30 3.71 -14.01 -6.76
CA VAL A 30 2.79 -13.56 -7.84
C VAL A 30 3.40 -12.48 -8.75
N TYR A 31 4.73 -12.38 -8.80
CA TYR A 31 5.46 -11.35 -9.54
C TYR A 31 5.18 -11.27 -11.06
N LYS A 32 4.64 -12.33 -11.66
CA LYS A 32 4.33 -12.35 -13.11
C LYS A 32 3.09 -11.54 -13.48
N TYR A 33 2.15 -11.38 -12.55
CA TYR A 33 0.88 -10.73 -12.81
C TYR A 33 0.86 -9.33 -12.18
N ILE A 34 1.31 -8.34 -12.95
CA ILE A 34 1.46 -6.95 -12.49
C ILE A 34 0.18 -6.37 -11.87
N LEU A 35 -1.01 -6.75 -12.36
CA LEU A 35 -2.29 -6.33 -11.79
C LEU A 35 -2.54 -6.91 -10.39
N VAL A 36 -2.13 -8.16 -10.15
CA VAL A 36 -2.25 -8.79 -8.84
C VAL A 36 -1.27 -8.17 -7.85
N ILE A 37 -0.08 -7.77 -8.31
CA ILE A 37 0.90 -7.05 -7.48
C ILE A 37 0.32 -5.70 -7.03
N LEU A 38 -0.39 -4.99 -7.92
CA LEU A 38 -1.01 -3.71 -7.59
C LEU A 38 -2.06 -3.85 -6.46
N ILE A 39 -2.92 -4.87 -6.56
CA ILE A 39 -3.92 -5.20 -5.54
C ILE A 39 -3.28 -5.60 -4.21
N LEU A 40 -2.17 -6.35 -4.25
CA LEU A 40 -1.43 -6.71 -3.04
C LEU A 40 -0.78 -5.49 -2.37
N ILE A 41 -0.32 -4.51 -3.15
CA ILE A 41 0.23 -3.25 -2.63
C ILE A 41 -0.86 -2.40 -1.97
N GLU A 42 -2.04 -2.28 -2.58
CA GLU A 42 -3.17 -1.57 -1.96
C GLU A 42 -3.58 -2.24 -0.62
N LEU A 43 -3.56 -3.57 -0.54
CA LEU A 43 -3.79 -4.30 0.71
C LEU A 43 -2.73 -4.01 1.78
N ILE A 44 -1.45 -3.85 1.40
CA ILE A 44 -0.39 -3.45 2.34
C ILE A 44 -0.64 -2.06 2.89
N VAL A 45 -0.99 -1.10 2.03
CA VAL A 45 -1.31 0.29 2.42
C VAL A 45 -2.44 0.34 3.44
N VAL A 46 -3.50 -0.45 3.23
CA VAL A 46 -4.62 -0.52 4.20
C VAL A 46 -4.15 -1.07 5.54
N ASN A 47 -3.34 -2.13 5.58
CA ASN A 47 -2.82 -2.67 6.84
C ASN A 47 -1.92 -1.68 7.59
N ILE A 48 -1.09 -0.92 6.85
CA ILE A 48 -0.27 0.13 7.45
C ILE A 48 -1.14 1.27 7.98
N SER A 49 -2.22 1.64 7.29
CA SER A 49 -3.17 2.66 7.77
C SER A 49 -3.87 2.27 9.07
N LEU A 50 -4.22 0.98 9.23
CA LEU A 50 -4.80 0.45 10.48
C LEU A 50 -3.79 0.45 11.63
N LEU A 51 -2.53 0.12 11.36
CA LEU A 51 -1.46 0.19 12.36
C LEU A 51 -1.17 1.65 12.77
N LEU A 52 -1.19 2.58 11.82
CA LEU A 52 -1.09 4.02 12.08
C LEU A 52 -2.27 4.53 12.91
N PHE A 53 -3.50 4.07 12.66
CA PHE A 53 -4.67 4.42 13.46
C PHE A 53 -4.47 4.06 14.94
N LEU A 54 -4.03 2.82 15.21
CA LEU A 54 -3.74 2.36 16.57
C LEU A 54 -2.67 3.21 17.26
N LEU A 55 -1.59 3.58 16.55
CA LEU A 55 -0.52 4.42 17.11
C LEU A 55 -0.98 5.87 17.33
N ILE A 56 -1.69 6.46 16.37
CA ILE A 56 -2.15 7.85 16.42
C ILE A 56 -3.22 8.04 17.49
N SER A 57 -4.06 7.02 17.75
CA SER A 57 -5.03 7.06 18.85
C SER A 57 -4.39 7.26 20.24
N LEU A 58 -3.10 6.95 20.40
CA LEU A 58 -2.35 7.19 21.64
C LEU A 58 -1.83 8.63 21.76
N VAL A 59 -1.73 9.35 20.65
CA VAL A 59 -1.13 10.69 20.55
C VAL A 59 -2.18 11.77 20.23
N GLU A 60 -3.43 11.38 19.95
CA GLU A 60 -4.58 12.26 19.69
C GLU A 60 -4.44 13.17 18.44
N ILE A 61 -3.63 12.79 17.44
CA ILE A 61 -3.41 13.57 16.19
C ILE A 61 -4.14 12.93 15.00
N GLU A 62 -5.46 12.90 15.05
CA GLU A 62 -6.29 12.16 14.06
C GLU A 62 -6.18 12.67 12.62
N PHE A 63 -5.88 13.97 12.42
CA PHE A 63 -5.77 14.57 11.09
C PHE A 63 -4.67 13.97 10.21
N TYR A 64 -3.61 13.43 10.82
CA TYR A 64 -2.48 12.86 10.08
C TYR A 64 -2.88 11.59 9.31
N LEU A 65 -3.90 10.87 9.79
CA LEU A 65 -4.38 9.64 9.16
C LEU A 65 -5.11 9.91 7.85
N ILE A 66 -5.92 10.98 7.82
CA ILE A 66 -6.63 11.41 6.61
C ILE A 66 -5.63 11.85 5.54
N TYR A 67 -4.60 12.59 5.94
CA TYR A 67 -3.51 12.99 5.05
C TYR A 67 -2.79 11.76 4.46
N TYR A 68 -2.42 10.79 5.31
CA TYR A 68 -1.76 9.56 4.87
C TYR A 68 -2.60 8.78 3.84
N LEU A 69 -3.89 8.60 4.10
CA LEU A 69 -4.79 7.88 3.20
C LEU A 69 -4.89 8.55 1.82
N VAL A 70 -5.05 9.89 1.78
CA VAL A 70 -5.13 10.62 0.50
C VAL A 70 -3.86 10.47 -0.32
N PHE A 71 -2.68 10.63 0.30
CA PHE A 71 -1.40 10.43 -0.40
C PHE A 71 -1.22 9.00 -0.91
N SER A 72 -1.62 8.01 -0.11
CA SER A 72 -1.49 6.60 -0.50
C SER A 72 -2.38 6.21 -1.70
N VAL A 73 -3.59 6.77 -1.79
CA VAL A 73 -4.48 6.55 -2.94
C VAL A 73 -3.92 7.21 -4.20
N CYS A 74 -3.32 8.40 -4.08
CA CYS A 74 -2.66 9.08 -5.19
C CYS A 74 -1.51 8.25 -5.78
N GLU A 75 -0.68 7.62 -4.93
CA GLU A 75 0.36 6.69 -5.37
C GLU A 75 -0.22 5.43 -6.04
N GLY A 76 -1.35 4.91 -5.54
CA GLY A 76 -2.10 3.82 -6.18
C GLY A 76 -2.55 4.15 -7.60
N VAL A 77 -3.12 5.35 -7.82
CA VAL A 77 -3.55 5.82 -9.15
C VAL A 77 -2.36 5.95 -10.11
N LEU A 78 -1.20 6.40 -9.62
CA LEU A 78 0.04 6.44 -10.40
C LEU A 78 0.49 5.03 -10.81
N GLY A 79 0.44 4.06 -9.90
CA GLY A 79 0.72 2.65 -10.17
C GLY A 79 -0.20 2.06 -11.24
N LEU A 80 -1.50 2.39 -11.19
CA LEU A 80 -2.48 1.91 -12.18
C LEU A 80 -2.25 2.54 -13.56
N ARG A 81 -1.89 3.82 -13.62
CA ARG A 81 -1.51 4.49 -14.87
C ARG A 81 -0.29 3.82 -15.52
N LEU A 82 0.74 3.50 -14.75
CA LEU A 82 1.92 2.77 -15.24
C LEU A 82 1.55 1.39 -15.81
N LEU A 83 0.66 0.67 -15.13
CA LEU A 83 0.16 -0.63 -15.57
C LEU A 83 -0.54 -0.54 -16.94
N VAL A 84 -1.43 0.44 -17.12
CA VAL A 84 -2.15 0.65 -18.38
C VAL A 84 -1.20 1.02 -19.53
N VAL A 85 -0.15 1.81 -19.26
CA VAL A 85 0.87 2.13 -20.27
C VAL A 85 1.67 0.87 -20.65
N ASN A 86 2.07 0.03 -19.69
CA ASN A 86 2.80 -1.22 -19.99
C ASN A 86 1.99 -2.18 -20.89
N ILE A 87 0.68 -2.26 -20.73
CA ILE A 87 -0.18 -3.09 -21.59
C ILE A 87 -0.26 -2.50 -23.01
N ARG A 88 -0.39 -1.17 -23.15
CA ARG A 88 -0.52 -0.50 -24.47
C ARG A 88 0.75 -0.51 -25.30
N TYR A 89 1.93 -0.62 -24.67
CA TYR A 89 3.23 -0.60 -25.35
C TYR A 89 3.95 -1.96 -25.36
N TYR A 90 3.24 -3.07 -25.09
CA TYR A 90 3.80 -4.43 -25.10
C TYR A 90 4.24 -4.84 -26.52
N GLY A 91 5.42 -4.36 -26.95
CA GLY A 91 5.99 -4.59 -28.28
C GLY A 91 6.73 -3.39 -28.90
N ARG A 92 6.53 -2.16 -28.42
CA ARG A 92 7.34 -1.00 -28.83
C ARG A 92 8.48 -0.81 -27.82
N GLY A 93 9.72 -0.78 -28.30
CA GLY A 93 10.92 -0.66 -27.46
C GLY A 93 10.82 0.40 -26.35
N ARG A 94 11.56 0.14 -25.27
CA ARG A 94 11.54 0.80 -23.94
C ARG A 94 11.56 2.33 -23.95
N TYR A 95 11.98 2.96 -25.05
CA TYR A 95 12.09 4.41 -25.21
C TYR A 95 10.74 5.15 -25.35
N SER A 96 9.66 4.45 -25.74
CA SER A 96 8.33 5.06 -25.89
C SER A 96 7.62 5.31 -24.55
N LEU A 97 7.97 4.58 -23.49
CA LEU A 97 7.35 4.70 -22.16
C LEU A 97 7.62 6.05 -21.48
N ILE A 98 8.86 6.55 -21.54
CA ILE A 98 9.26 7.84 -20.94
C ILE A 98 8.66 9.04 -21.68
N LEU A 99 8.48 8.94 -23.00
CA LEU A 99 7.96 10.03 -23.84
C LEU A 99 6.44 10.24 -23.72
N ILE A 100 5.68 9.21 -23.32
CA ILE A 100 4.22 9.33 -23.09
C ILE A 100 3.88 9.89 -21.70
N ILE A 101 4.69 9.58 -20.69
CA ILE A 101 4.51 10.12 -19.34
C ILE A 101 4.81 11.62 -19.27
N LEU A 102 5.71 12.12 -20.11
CA LEU A 102 6.07 13.55 -20.18
C LEU A 102 5.11 14.41 -21.03
N ARG A 103 4.11 13.80 -21.69
CA ARG A 103 3.17 14.50 -22.59
C ARG A 103 1.76 14.68 -22.02
N VAL A 104 1.56 14.34 -20.75
CA VAL A 104 0.38 14.63 -19.91
C VAL A 104 0.87 15.37 -18.69
#